data_AF-A0A2G1LNI9-F1
#
_entry.id   AF-A0A2G1LNI9-F1
#
_cell.length_a   1.000
_cell.length_b   1.000
_cell.length_c   1.000
_cell.angle_alpha   90.00
_cell.angle_beta   90.00
_cell.angle_gamma   90.00
#
_symmetry.space_group_name_H-M   'P 1'
#
loop_
_entity.id
_entity.type
_entity.pdbx_description
1 polymer ?
#
loop_
_entity_poly.entity_id
_entity_poly.type
_entity_poly.pdbx_seq_one_letter_code
_entity_poly.pdbx_strand_id
1 'polypeptide(L)'
;FVEELPGPTLRREASAALRQALAEHNAAEKAWPDMTDCDRLDAAFAALEAEGVIARQNFTCCGSCGAIEIWDEIEEAIGEGRPAEGYAFFHMQDTEAAVEGEALYLNYGACAAGEAAALDIGRRIAAQLDAHDLAVDWDGSWSMRIQVVLDWKKRRTLRMLEA
;
A
#
# COMPACT_ATOMS: atom_id res chain seq x y z
N PHE A 1 -22.82 -7.60 27.07
CA PHE A 1 -22.70 -6.15 27.30
C PHE A 1 -21.29 -5.90 27.78
N VAL A 2 -20.41 -5.42 26.89
CA VAL A 2 -19.10 -4.92 27.32
C VAL A 2 -19.39 -3.55 27.91
N GLU A 3 -19.23 -3.41 29.21
CA GLU A 3 -19.39 -2.11 29.87
C GLU A 3 -18.27 -1.19 29.35
N GLU A 4 -18.65 -0.14 28.63
CA GLU A 4 -17.71 0.79 28.03
C GLU A 4 -16.95 1.53 29.14
N LEU A 5 -15.61 1.53 29.07
CA LEU A 5 -14.78 2.16 30.08
C LEU A 5 -15.10 3.67 30.15
N PRO A 6 -15.16 4.29 31.35
CA PRO A 6 -15.31 5.73 31.47
C PRO A 6 -14.22 6.47 30.69
N GLY A 7 -14.58 7.56 30.00
CA GLY A 7 -13.68 8.28 29.07
C GLY A 7 -12.26 8.57 29.60
N PRO A 8 -12.06 9.03 30.85
CA PRO A 8 -10.73 9.22 31.42
C PRO A 8 -9.92 7.93 31.55
N THR A 9 -10.58 6.83 31.96
CA THR A 9 -9.97 5.50 32.05
C THR A 9 -9.64 4.98 30.66
N LEU A 10 -10.60 5.03 29.72
CA LEU A 10 -10.38 4.63 28.33
C LEU A 10 -9.18 5.37 27.71
N ARG A 11 -9.08 6.68 27.90
CA ARG A 11 -7.95 7.48 27.40
C ARG A 11 -6.63 7.03 28.00
N ARG A 12 -6.59 6.74 29.30
CA ARG A 12 -5.37 6.27 29.98
C ARG A 12 -4.93 4.91 29.43
N GLU A 13 -5.85 3.95 29.37
CA GLU A 13 -5.55 2.60 28.88
C GLU A 13 -5.15 2.61 27.39
N ALA A 14 -5.87 3.35 26.54
CA ALA A 14 -5.51 3.51 25.13
C ALA A 14 -4.13 4.18 24.95
N SER A 15 -3.81 5.19 25.77
CA SER A 15 -2.48 5.81 25.75
C SER A 15 -1.38 4.86 26.21
N ALA A 16 -1.65 4.01 27.20
CA ALA A 16 -0.70 3.00 27.65
C ALA A 16 -0.45 1.93 26.59
N ALA A 17 -1.52 1.38 26.00
CA ALA A 17 -1.46 0.41 24.91
C ALA A 17 -0.72 0.97 23.69
N LEU A 18 -0.99 2.22 23.30
CA LEU A 18 -0.26 2.89 22.22
C LEU A 18 1.23 3.00 22.53
N ARG A 19 1.63 3.47 23.72
CA ARG A 19 3.05 3.56 24.09
C ARG A 19 3.74 2.20 24.04
N GLN A 20 3.07 1.15 24.52
CA GLN A 20 3.60 -0.20 24.47
C GLN A 20 3.78 -0.67 23.02
N ALA A 21 2.75 -0.58 22.18
CA ALA A 21 2.82 -0.97 20.77
C ALA A 21 3.92 -0.20 20.02
N LEU A 22 4.07 1.10 20.29
CA LEU A 22 5.14 1.91 19.69
C LEU A 22 6.54 1.49 20.17
N ALA A 23 6.70 1.11 21.43
CA ALA A 23 7.97 0.64 21.98
C ALA A 23 8.36 -0.73 21.38
N GLU A 24 7.40 -1.65 21.26
CA GLU A 24 7.57 -2.95 20.64
C GLU A 24 7.94 -2.80 19.15
N HIS A 25 7.25 -1.93 18.41
CA HIS A 25 7.54 -1.64 17.02
C HIS A 25 8.94 -1.03 16.82
N ASN A 26 9.32 -0.04 17.64
CA ASN A 26 10.67 0.55 17.61
C ASN A 26 11.76 -0.48 17.95
N ALA A 27 11.50 -1.40 18.89
CA ALA A 27 12.43 -2.48 19.18
C ALA A 27 12.59 -3.44 18.00
N ALA A 28 11.49 -3.78 17.30
CA ALA A 28 11.53 -4.59 16.09
C ALA A 28 12.28 -3.89 14.94
N GLU A 29 12.01 -2.59 14.70
CA GLU A 29 12.65 -1.80 13.64
C GLU A 29 14.18 -1.82 13.70
N LYS A 30 14.76 -1.88 14.91
CA LYS A 30 16.22 -1.94 15.14
C LYS A 30 16.86 -3.26 14.70
N ALA A 31 16.07 -4.32 14.60
CA ALA A 31 16.53 -5.64 14.17
C ALA A 31 16.29 -5.88 12.67
N TRP A 32 15.56 -4.99 12.00
CA TRP A 32 15.28 -5.11 10.57
C TRP A 32 16.51 -4.74 9.73
N PRO A 33 16.64 -5.33 8.52
CA PRO A 33 17.70 -4.94 7.59
C PRO A 33 17.60 -3.47 7.17
N ASP A 34 18.71 -2.90 6.67
CA ASP A 34 18.75 -1.51 6.19
C ASP A 34 17.67 -1.22 5.12
N MET A 35 17.37 -2.22 4.29
CA MET A 35 16.31 -2.19 3.28
C MET A 35 15.31 -3.32 3.55
N THR A 36 14.06 -2.97 3.83
CA THR A 36 12.94 -3.91 3.97
C THR A 36 12.16 -4.04 2.66
N ASP A 37 11.29 -5.04 2.57
CA ASP A 37 10.41 -5.17 1.40
C ASP A 37 9.40 -4.02 1.32
N CYS A 38 9.00 -3.45 2.44
CA CYS A 38 8.18 -2.25 2.45
C CYS A 38 8.91 -1.01 1.91
N ASP A 39 10.22 -0.90 2.15
CA ASP A 39 11.05 0.18 1.57
C ASP A 39 11.23 -0.02 0.05
N ARG A 40 11.37 -1.27 -0.42
CA ARG A 40 11.35 -1.63 -1.85
C ARG A 40 10.01 -1.31 -2.50
N LEU A 41 8.91 -1.61 -1.81
CA LEU A 41 7.55 -1.31 -2.26
C LEU A 41 7.34 0.19 -2.41
N ASP A 42 7.85 1.00 -1.48
CA ASP A 42 7.85 2.47 -1.60
C ASP A 42 8.60 2.93 -2.84
N ALA A 43 9.78 2.38 -3.08
CA ALA A 43 10.59 2.72 -4.26
C ALA A 43 9.89 2.32 -5.57
N ALA A 44 9.29 1.12 -5.64
CA ALA A 44 8.55 0.65 -6.81
C ALA A 44 7.32 1.52 -7.10
N PHE A 45 6.56 1.92 -6.08
CA PHE A 45 5.42 2.81 -6.25
C PHE A 45 5.85 4.21 -6.71
N ALA A 46 6.96 4.73 -6.19
CA ALA A 46 7.52 5.99 -6.65
C ALA A 46 8.01 5.93 -8.11
N ALA A 47 8.56 4.79 -8.54
CA ALA A 47 8.95 4.57 -9.92
C ALA A 47 7.73 4.51 -10.85
N LEU A 48 6.65 3.83 -10.43
CA LEU A 48 5.38 3.79 -11.16
C LEU A 48 4.77 5.19 -11.36
N GLU A 49 4.77 6.01 -10.31
CA GLU A 49 4.33 7.42 -10.38
C GLU A 49 5.15 8.22 -11.39
N ALA A 50 6.47 8.03 -11.41
CA ALA A 50 7.35 8.72 -12.36
C ALA A 50 7.09 8.32 -13.83
N GLU A 51 6.51 7.13 -14.06
CA GLU A 51 6.09 6.67 -15.38
C GLU A 51 4.63 7.02 -15.73
N GLY A 52 3.93 7.78 -14.89
CA GLY A 52 2.53 8.16 -15.12
C GLY A 52 1.51 7.09 -14.74
N VAL A 53 1.87 6.15 -13.84
CA VAL A 53 0.92 5.24 -13.19
C VAL A 53 0.62 5.78 -11.79
N ILE A 54 -0.63 6.19 -11.55
CA ILE A 54 -1.06 6.67 -10.24
C ILE A 54 -1.03 5.50 -9.25
N ALA A 55 -0.11 5.55 -8.28
CA ALA A 55 0.22 4.45 -7.38
C ALA A 55 -0.10 4.82 -5.93
N ARG A 56 -1.03 4.10 -5.29
CA ARG A 56 -1.46 4.38 -3.90
C ARG A 56 -1.33 3.17 -3.00
N GLN A 57 -0.70 3.38 -1.85
CA GLN A 57 -0.50 2.38 -0.82
C GLN A 57 -1.54 2.54 0.29
N ASN A 58 -2.08 1.42 0.80
CA ASN A 58 -3.08 1.39 1.86
C ASN A 58 -4.25 2.36 1.59
N PHE A 59 -4.75 2.32 0.36
CA PHE A 59 -5.71 3.27 -0.19
C PHE A 59 -7.14 2.79 0.01
N THR A 60 -7.94 3.58 0.72
CA THR A 60 -9.33 3.28 1.09
C THR A 60 -9.49 1.99 1.92
N CYS A 61 -10.73 1.64 2.25
CA CYS A 61 -11.00 0.45 3.05
C CYS A 61 -10.94 -0.86 2.25
N CYS A 62 -11.34 -0.87 0.97
CA CYS A 62 -11.47 -2.07 0.15
C CYS A 62 -11.37 -1.79 -1.36
N GLY A 63 -11.22 -2.84 -2.17
CA GLY A 63 -11.03 -2.73 -3.63
C GLY A 63 -12.14 -1.98 -4.36
N SER A 64 -13.41 -2.13 -3.95
CA SER A 64 -14.53 -1.41 -4.59
C SER A 64 -14.53 0.08 -4.29
N CYS A 65 -14.13 0.49 -3.09
CA CYS A 65 -13.98 1.91 -2.75
C CYS A 65 -12.80 2.50 -3.52
N GLY A 66 -11.64 1.83 -3.49
CA GLY A 66 -10.46 2.28 -4.21
C GLY A 66 -10.68 2.40 -5.72
N ALA A 67 -11.39 1.48 -6.35
CA ALA A 67 -11.69 1.54 -7.78
C ALA A 67 -12.58 2.72 -8.19
N ILE A 68 -13.32 3.30 -7.25
CA ILE A 68 -14.11 4.53 -7.47
C ILE A 68 -13.23 5.75 -7.18
N GLU A 69 -12.63 5.81 -6.00
CA GLU A 69 -11.89 6.99 -5.51
C GLU A 69 -10.60 7.28 -6.31
N ILE A 70 -9.97 6.25 -6.89
CA ILE A 70 -8.73 6.45 -7.68
C ILE A 70 -8.96 7.31 -8.92
N TRP A 71 -10.18 7.37 -9.45
CA TRP A 71 -10.50 8.21 -10.61
C TRP A 71 -10.46 9.70 -10.28
N ASP A 72 -10.81 10.10 -9.06
CA ASP A 72 -10.71 11.50 -8.65
C ASP A 72 -9.26 11.98 -8.72
N GLU A 73 -8.30 11.14 -8.30
CA GLU A 73 -6.87 11.47 -8.38
C GLU A 73 -6.33 11.47 -9.83
N ILE A 74 -6.84 10.58 -10.69
CA ILE A 74 -6.51 10.56 -12.12
C ILE A 74 -7.01 11.86 -12.78
N GLU A 75 -8.25 12.25 -12.52
CA GLU A 75 -8.84 13.48 -13.04
C GLU A 75 -8.08 14.72 -12.57
N GLU A 76 -7.68 14.75 -11.29
CA GLU A 76 -6.82 15.81 -10.74
C GLU A 76 -5.46 15.85 -11.46
N ALA A 77 -4.80 14.70 -11.62
CA ALA A 77 -3.51 14.63 -12.32
C ALA A 77 -3.59 15.15 -13.75
N ILE A 78 -4.61 14.72 -14.51
CA ILE A 78 -4.85 15.18 -15.87
C ILE A 78 -5.17 16.68 -15.89
N GLY A 79 -5.97 17.17 -14.95
CA GLY A 79 -6.31 18.59 -14.80
C GLY A 79 -5.09 19.48 -14.53
N GLU A 80 -4.09 18.95 -13.82
CA GLU A 80 -2.80 19.60 -13.56
C GLU A 80 -1.78 19.43 -14.72
N GLY A 81 -2.14 18.69 -15.77
CA GLY A 81 -1.25 18.39 -16.90
C GLY A 81 -0.17 17.34 -16.60
N ARG A 82 -0.33 16.56 -15.52
CA ARG A 82 0.51 15.41 -15.21
C ARG A 82 0.05 14.19 -16.02
N PRO A 83 0.97 13.31 -16.46
CA PRO A 83 0.60 12.07 -17.13
C PRO A 83 -0.13 11.14 -16.16
N ALA A 84 -1.23 10.55 -16.62
CA ALA A 84 -1.96 9.48 -15.94
C ALA A 84 -2.43 8.46 -16.98
N GLU A 85 -1.69 7.37 -17.11
CA GLU A 85 -1.95 6.31 -18.10
C GLU A 85 -2.70 5.13 -17.48
N GLY A 86 -2.60 4.96 -16.17
CA GLY A 86 -3.28 3.93 -15.40
C GLY A 86 -3.06 4.11 -13.91
N TYR A 87 -3.43 3.09 -13.14
CA TYR A 87 -3.28 3.10 -11.69
C TYR A 87 -2.84 1.75 -11.14
N ALA A 88 -2.28 1.80 -9.93
CA ALA A 88 -1.97 0.65 -9.09
C ALA A 88 -2.32 0.98 -7.64
N PHE A 89 -3.06 0.11 -6.94
CA PHE A 89 -3.27 0.31 -5.51
C PHE A 89 -3.51 -0.98 -4.73
N PHE A 90 -3.15 -0.97 -3.46
CA PHE A 90 -3.65 -1.94 -2.47
C PHE A 90 -4.38 -1.18 -1.35
N HIS A 91 -5.34 -1.83 -0.71
CA HIS A 91 -6.22 -1.21 0.28
C HIS A 91 -5.92 -1.68 1.70
N MET A 92 -6.68 -1.16 2.67
CA MET A 92 -6.52 -1.49 4.09
C MET A 92 -6.63 -2.97 4.37
N GLN A 93 -7.63 -3.67 3.81
CA GLN A 93 -7.75 -5.12 4.03
C GLN A 93 -6.57 -5.93 3.45
N ASP A 94 -5.95 -5.51 2.34
CA ASP A 94 -4.74 -6.20 1.85
C ASP A 94 -3.55 -5.94 2.78
N THR A 95 -3.48 -4.73 3.34
CA THR A 95 -2.46 -4.34 4.31
C THR A 95 -2.59 -5.18 5.58
N GLU A 96 -3.81 -5.37 6.08
CA GLU A 96 -4.10 -6.25 7.23
C GLU A 96 -3.64 -7.68 6.95
N ALA A 97 -4.00 -8.25 5.79
CA ALA A 97 -3.57 -9.60 5.40
C ALA A 97 -2.03 -9.72 5.31
N ALA A 98 -1.36 -8.73 4.71
CA ALA A 98 0.10 -8.72 4.62
C ALA A 98 0.80 -8.61 5.98
N VAL A 99 0.24 -7.83 6.91
CA VAL A 99 0.70 -7.76 8.31
C VAL A 99 0.56 -9.12 9.01
N GLU A 100 -0.47 -9.89 8.67
CA GLU A 100 -0.70 -11.26 9.18
C GLU A 100 0.15 -12.33 8.47
N GLY A 101 0.97 -11.93 7.49
CA GLY A 101 1.91 -12.80 6.78
C GLY A 101 1.35 -13.41 5.50
N GLU A 102 0.17 -12.96 5.03
CA GLU A 102 -0.34 -13.29 3.71
C GLU A 102 0.32 -12.44 2.61
N ALA A 103 0.06 -12.77 1.35
CA ALA A 103 0.55 -11.98 0.23
C ALA A 103 -0.22 -10.66 0.09
N LEU A 104 0.46 -9.63 -0.42
CA LEU A 104 -0.16 -8.35 -0.77
C LEU A 104 -0.74 -8.42 -2.18
N TYR A 105 -1.94 -7.87 -2.38
CA TYR A 105 -2.58 -7.85 -3.70
C TYR A 105 -2.77 -6.42 -4.21
N LEU A 106 -2.39 -6.17 -5.47
CA LEU A 106 -2.55 -4.87 -6.11
C LEU A 106 -3.69 -4.94 -7.14
N ASN A 107 -4.63 -4.00 -7.01
CA ASN A 107 -5.57 -3.65 -8.07
C ASN A 107 -4.86 -2.76 -9.08
N TYR A 108 -5.22 -2.90 -10.35
CA TYR A 108 -4.69 -2.07 -11.42
C TYR A 108 -5.73 -1.83 -12.50
N GLY A 109 -5.49 -0.79 -13.30
CA GLY A 109 -6.34 -0.41 -14.42
C GLY A 109 -5.65 0.61 -15.32
N ALA A 110 -6.22 0.82 -16.51
CA ALA A 110 -5.74 1.84 -17.46
C ALA A 110 -6.79 2.93 -17.66
N CYS A 111 -6.34 4.13 -18.00
CA CYS A 111 -7.22 5.22 -18.44
C CYS A 111 -7.77 4.96 -19.85
N ALA A 112 -6.97 4.30 -20.70
CA ALA A 112 -7.43 3.84 -22.00
C ALA A 112 -8.34 2.62 -21.87
N ALA A 113 -9.37 2.56 -22.70
CA ALA A 113 -10.36 1.48 -22.66
C ALA A 113 -9.82 0.15 -23.21
N GLY A 114 -10.25 -0.96 -22.61
CA GLY A 114 -10.11 -2.31 -23.15
C GLY A 114 -8.97 -3.13 -22.54
N GLU A 115 -9.06 -4.45 -22.77
CA GLU A 115 -8.26 -5.46 -22.07
C GLU A 115 -6.74 -5.26 -22.23
N ALA A 116 -6.33 -4.94 -23.45
CA ALA A 116 -4.92 -4.77 -23.77
C ALA A 116 -4.27 -3.62 -22.99
N ALA A 117 -5.01 -2.53 -22.73
CA ALA A 117 -4.47 -1.35 -22.07
C ALA A 117 -4.17 -1.60 -20.59
N ALA A 118 -5.09 -2.19 -19.82
CA ALA A 118 -4.78 -2.49 -18.43
C ALA A 118 -3.79 -3.63 -18.27
N LEU A 119 -3.75 -4.62 -19.18
CA LEU A 119 -2.67 -5.62 -19.16
C LEU A 119 -1.30 -5.01 -19.41
N ASP A 120 -1.20 -3.96 -20.22
CA ASP A 120 0.04 -3.21 -20.39
C ASP A 120 0.48 -2.53 -19.08
N ILE A 121 -0.46 -1.87 -18.39
CA ILE A 121 -0.22 -1.30 -17.04
C ILE A 121 0.16 -2.39 -16.04
N GLY A 122 -0.54 -3.52 -16.03
CA GLY A 122 -0.23 -4.65 -15.15
C GLY A 122 1.18 -5.19 -15.35
N ARG A 123 1.65 -5.30 -16.61
CA ARG A 123 3.03 -5.69 -16.93
C ARG A 123 4.05 -4.67 -16.45
N ARG A 124 3.76 -3.36 -16.57
CA ARG A 124 4.63 -2.30 -16.05
C ARG A 124 4.74 -2.36 -14.52
N ILE A 125 3.63 -2.59 -13.84
CA ILE A 125 3.61 -2.81 -12.38
C ILE A 125 4.47 -4.01 -12.00
N ALA A 126 4.24 -5.16 -12.63
CA ALA A 126 5.03 -6.37 -12.37
C ALA A 126 6.53 -6.14 -12.63
N ALA A 127 6.89 -5.45 -13.71
CA ALA A 127 8.26 -5.13 -14.04
C ALA A 127 8.93 -4.20 -13.02
N GLN A 128 8.21 -3.20 -12.51
CA GLN A 128 8.73 -2.31 -11.46
C GLN A 128 8.91 -3.04 -10.15
N LEU A 129 7.96 -3.89 -9.75
CA LEU A 129 8.10 -4.71 -8.55
C LEU A 129 9.30 -5.66 -8.65
N ASP A 130 9.48 -6.35 -9.78
CA ASP A 130 10.61 -7.25 -10.03
C ASP A 130 11.95 -6.48 -10.04
N ALA A 131 12.01 -5.31 -10.67
CA ALA A 131 13.19 -4.44 -10.70
C ALA A 131 13.61 -3.94 -9.30
N HIS A 132 12.68 -3.96 -8.35
CA HIS A 132 12.90 -3.62 -6.94
C HIS A 132 13.04 -4.85 -6.04
N ASP A 133 13.34 -6.03 -6.60
CA ASP A 133 13.55 -7.30 -5.90
C ASP A 133 12.33 -7.80 -5.11
N LEU A 134 11.10 -7.47 -5.56
CA LEU A 134 9.87 -7.99 -4.96
C LEU A 134 9.36 -9.20 -5.75
N ALA A 135 9.00 -10.26 -5.03
CA ALA A 135 8.48 -11.48 -5.65
C ALA A 135 7.04 -11.29 -6.12
N VAL A 136 6.83 -11.22 -7.43
CA VAL A 136 5.52 -11.08 -8.06
C VAL A 136 4.98 -12.44 -8.51
N ASP A 137 3.73 -12.72 -8.16
CA ASP A 137 2.95 -13.83 -8.70
C ASP A 137 1.74 -13.26 -9.45
N TRP A 138 1.79 -13.29 -10.78
CA TRP A 138 0.70 -12.83 -11.63
C TRP A 138 0.75 -13.57 -12.97
N ASP A 139 -0.38 -14.15 -13.38
CA ASP A 139 -0.52 -14.96 -14.58
C ASP A 139 -0.75 -14.13 -15.86
N GLY A 140 -0.78 -12.80 -15.73
CA GLY A 140 -1.10 -11.89 -16.84
C GLY A 140 -2.58 -11.85 -17.18
N SER A 141 -3.47 -12.36 -16.31
CA SER A 141 -4.92 -12.27 -16.50
C SER A 141 -5.48 -10.93 -16.03
N TRP A 142 -6.35 -10.35 -16.85
CA TRP A 142 -7.08 -9.13 -16.54
C TRP A 142 -7.98 -9.29 -15.30
N SER A 143 -8.53 -10.49 -15.08
CA SER A 143 -9.44 -10.74 -13.96
C SER A 143 -8.72 -10.95 -12.63
N MET A 144 -7.39 -11.07 -12.66
CA MET A 144 -6.57 -11.36 -11.49
C MET A 144 -5.82 -10.11 -11.05
N ARG A 145 -5.79 -9.88 -9.74
CA ARG A 145 -4.94 -8.88 -9.09
C ARG A 145 -3.49 -9.35 -9.13
N ILE A 146 -2.55 -8.40 -9.06
CA ILE A 146 -1.12 -8.72 -9.00
C ILE A 146 -0.77 -9.07 -7.55
N GLN A 147 -0.32 -10.31 -7.31
CA GLN A 147 0.10 -10.75 -5.98
C GLN A 147 1.59 -10.45 -5.78
N VAL A 148 1.96 -9.99 -4.59
CA VAL A 148 3.34 -9.70 -4.18
C VAL A 148 3.60 -10.40 -2.86
N VAL A 149 4.59 -11.28 -2.83
CA VAL A 149 5.04 -11.93 -1.60
C VAL A 149 6.12 -11.06 -0.97
N LEU A 150 5.88 -10.62 0.25
CA LEU A 150 6.80 -9.74 0.97
C LEU A 150 6.71 -9.93 2.48
N ASP A 151 7.79 -9.59 3.17
CA ASP A 151 7.84 -9.53 4.63
C ASP A 151 7.43 -8.11 5.10
N TRP A 152 6.23 -7.99 5.68
CA TRP A 152 5.68 -6.69 6.06
C TRP A 152 6.41 -6.08 7.26
N LYS A 153 7.44 -5.29 6.96
CA LYS A 153 8.28 -4.57 7.92
C LYS A 153 8.27 -3.08 7.64
N LYS A 154 7.09 -2.47 7.73
CA LYS A 154 6.90 -1.03 7.46
C LYS A 154 7.47 -0.16 8.58
N ARG A 155 8.43 0.69 8.23
CA ARG A 155 9.02 1.68 9.15
C ARG A 155 8.08 2.85 9.37
N ARG A 156 8.10 3.41 10.58
CA ARG A 156 7.36 4.64 10.89
C ARG A 156 8.08 5.85 10.29
N THR A 157 7.35 6.61 9.47
CA THR A 157 7.82 7.88 8.91
C THR A 157 7.78 9.03 9.93
N LEU A 158 6.91 8.94 10.94
CA LEU A 158 6.84 9.88 12.06
C LEU A 158 7.68 9.39 13.24
N ARG A 159 8.93 9.87 13.33
CA ARG A 159 9.68 9.86 14.59
C ARG A 159 9.06 10.92 15.50
N MET A 160 8.23 10.50 16.45
CA MET A 160 7.94 11.36 17.60
C MET A 160 9.28 11.65 18.27
N LEU A 161 9.72 12.90 18.23
CA LEU A 161 10.81 13.38 19.07
C LEU A 161 10.39 13.07 20.51
N GLU A 162 11.06 12.11 21.14
CA GLU A 162 10.96 11.91 22.58
C GLU A 162 11.45 13.21 23.23
N ALA A 163 10.56 13.88 23.97
CA ALA A 163 10.86 15.05 24.79
C ALA A 163 11.27 14.62 26.20
#